data_AF-A0A957N6H9-F1
#
_entry.id   AF-A0A957N6H9-F1
#
_cell.length_a   1.000
_cell.length_b   1.000
_cell.length_c   1.000
_cell.angle_alpha   90.00
_cell.angle_beta   90.00
_cell.angle_gamma   90.00
#
_symmetry.space_group_name_H-M   'P 1'
#
loop_
_entity.id
_entity.type
_entity.pdbx_description
1 polymer ?
#
loop_
_entity_poly.entity_id
_entity_poly.type
_entity_poly.pdbx_seq_one_letter_code
_entity_poly.pdbx_strand_id
1 'polypeptide(L)'
;MPTRGTLKEEQKLYHYVADVTAVYDGDTITVDLDLGLGVWRHDQTIRLWKIDTPELRGPERDRGLVARDYVRSLVLGKTILVRTILDKRGDDRSGKFGRLLGELLVEGDDGALINVNQLLLDEGYAVPFGADGSAVQAAALPLPGGAALPSTIPCPYCGEVRLVAPDGMVAMCPNCFDGPFLLVG
;
A
#
# COMPACT_ATOMS: atom_id res chain seq x y z
N MET A 1 -24.99 -8.03 16.96
CA MET A 1 -24.00 -9.12 17.10
C MET A 1 -22.86 -8.84 16.15
N PRO A 2 -21.59 -9.08 16.55
CA PRO A 2 -20.48 -8.93 15.63
C PRO A 2 -20.70 -9.84 14.42
N THR A 3 -20.55 -9.28 13.23
CA THR A 3 -20.56 -10.02 11.97
C THR A 3 -19.13 -10.44 11.62
N ARG A 4 -18.99 -11.39 10.69
CA ARG A 4 -17.66 -11.78 10.18
C ARG A 4 -16.91 -10.57 9.60
N GLY A 5 -17.60 -9.65 8.93
CA GLY A 5 -16.99 -8.44 8.36
C GLY A 5 -16.49 -7.48 9.45
N THR A 6 -17.33 -7.16 10.43
CA THR A 6 -16.96 -6.24 11.52
C THR A 6 -15.78 -6.75 12.35
N LEU A 7 -15.69 -8.08 12.57
CA LEU A 7 -14.54 -8.67 13.28
C LEU A 7 -13.23 -8.57 12.48
N LYS A 8 -13.29 -8.67 11.15
CA LYS A 8 -12.10 -8.52 10.29
C LYS A 8 -11.61 -7.07 10.27
N GLU A 9 -12.53 -6.11 10.19
CA GLU A 9 -12.22 -4.68 10.16
C GLU A 9 -11.59 -4.20 11.47
N GLU A 10 -12.15 -4.60 12.61
CA GLU A 10 -11.65 -4.21 13.95
C GLU A 10 -10.25 -4.79 14.23
N GLN A 11 -9.98 -6.00 13.74
CA GLN A 11 -8.73 -6.71 14.01
C GLN A 11 -7.63 -6.44 12.99
N LYS A 12 -7.94 -5.81 11.84
CA LYS A 12 -6.93 -5.36 10.84
C LYS A 12 -6.00 -6.49 10.35
N LEU A 13 -6.56 -7.68 10.20
CA LEU A 13 -5.80 -8.90 10.48
C LEU A 13 -5.60 -9.78 9.25
N TYR A 14 -4.76 -9.38 8.28
CA TYR A 14 -4.17 -10.35 7.35
C TYR A 14 -2.75 -9.97 6.95
N HIS A 15 -1.81 -10.64 7.61
CA HIS A 15 -0.45 -10.76 7.13
C HIS A 15 -0.28 -12.21 6.70
N TYR A 16 0.14 -12.40 5.46
CA TYR A 16 0.44 -13.71 4.91
C TYR A 16 1.93 -13.83 4.68
N VAL A 17 2.48 -14.98 5.01
CA VAL A 17 3.82 -15.33 4.54
C VAL A 17 3.69 -15.72 3.07
N ALA A 18 4.57 -15.19 2.24
CA ALA A 18 4.53 -15.41 0.81
C ALA A 18 5.93 -15.61 0.24
N ASP A 19 6.05 -16.55 -0.70
CA ASP A 19 7.27 -16.74 -1.47
C ASP A 19 7.16 -16.03 -2.80
N VAL A 20 8.10 -15.13 -3.11
CA VAL A 20 8.05 -14.34 -4.35
C VAL A 20 8.59 -15.14 -5.52
N THR A 21 7.72 -15.50 -6.45
CA THR A 21 8.05 -16.32 -7.62
C THR A 21 8.45 -15.48 -8.84
N ALA A 22 7.84 -14.31 -9.02
CA ALA A 22 8.15 -13.42 -10.13
C ALA A 22 7.89 -11.93 -9.83
N VAL A 23 8.62 -11.06 -10.53
CA VAL A 23 8.38 -9.61 -10.54
C VAL A 23 8.21 -9.18 -11.98
N TYR A 24 7.00 -8.72 -12.33
CA TYR A 24 6.64 -8.30 -13.67
C TYR A 24 7.01 -6.84 -13.90
N ASP A 25 6.51 -5.96 -13.05
CA ASP A 25 6.66 -4.50 -13.09
C ASP A 25 7.15 -3.98 -11.74
N GLY A 26 7.43 -2.68 -11.63
CA GLY A 26 7.83 -2.06 -10.36
C GLY A 26 6.73 -2.07 -9.27
N ASP A 27 5.47 -2.23 -9.67
CA ASP A 27 4.31 -2.24 -8.78
C ASP A 27 3.54 -3.57 -8.77
N THR A 28 4.01 -4.58 -9.51
CA THR A 28 3.27 -5.84 -9.72
C THR A 28 4.18 -7.07 -9.59
N ILE A 29 3.86 -7.93 -8.62
CA ILE A 29 4.60 -9.16 -8.32
C ILE A 29 3.69 -10.39 -8.34
N THR A 30 4.30 -11.57 -8.42
CA THR A 30 3.62 -12.86 -8.23
C THR A 30 4.24 -13.62 -7.09
N VAL A 31 3.37 -14.19 -6.26
CA VAL A 31 3.73 -14.88 -5.04
C VAL A 31 2.93 -16.14 -4.85
N ASP A 32 3.49 -17.04 -4.06
CA ASP A 32 2.79 -18.17 -3.48
C ASP A 32 2.47 -17.84 -2.01
N LEU A 33 1.18 -17.69 -1.68
CA LEU A 33 0.70 -17.31 -0.36
C LEU A 33 0.44 -18.53 0.51
N ASP A 34 1.03 -18.55 1.70
CA ASP A 34 0.64 -19.48 2.77
C ASP A 34 -0.55 -18.90 3.55
N LEU A 35 -1.68 -19.59 3.50
CA LEU A 35 -2.90 -19.21 4.22
C LEU A 35 -2.99 -19.88 5.61
N GLY A 36 -1.98 -20.66 5.98
CA GLY A 36 -1.97 -21.52 7.15
C GLY A 36 -2.73 -22.83 6.92
N LEU A 37 -2.71 -23.70 7.93
CA LEU A 37 -3.41 -25.01 7.92
C LEU A 37 -2.97 -25.93 6.76
N GLY A 38 -1.76 -25.73 6.22
CA GLY A 38 -1.26 -26.46 5.06
C GLY A 38 -1.95 -26.08 3.74
N VAL A 39 -2.67 -24.96 3.70
CA VAL A 39 -3.37 -24.46 2.51
C VAL A 39 -2.56 -23.36 1.86
N TRP A 40 -2.24 -23.56 0.58
CA TRP A 40 -1.49 -22.62 -0.22
C TRP A 40 -2.33 -22.06 -1.37
N ARG A 41 -2.03 -20.81 -1.73
CA ARG A 41 -2.52 -20.16 -2.95
C ARG A 41 -1.31 -19.78 -3.79
N HIS A 42 -1.04 -20.59 -4.80
CA HIS A 42 0.05 -20.35 -5.74
C HIS A 42 -0.34 -19.35 -6.83
N ASP A 43 0.66 -18.75 -7.48
CA ASP A 43 0.53 -17.88 -8.65
C ASP A 43 -0.36 -16.65 -8.43
N GLN A 44 -0.38 -16.11 -7.21
CA GLN A 44 -1.20 -14.95 -6.89
C GLN A 44 -0.49 -13.67 -7.31
N THR A 45 -1.18 -12.84 -8.08
CA THR A 45 -0.66 -11.54 -8.51
C THR A 45 -1.05 -10.46 -7.50
N ILE A 46 -0.05 -9.80 -6.94
CA ILE A 46 -0.20 -8.70 -6.00
C ILE A 46 0.23 -7.41 -6.69
N ARG A 47 -0.65 -6.40 -6.62
CA ARG A 47 -0.32 -5.03 -6.97
C ARG A 47 -0.02 -4.23 -5.70
N LEU A 48 1.05 -3.46 -5.74
CA LEU A 48 1.50 -2.65 -4.62
C LEU A 48 0.50 -1.53 -4.35
N TRP A 49 0.01 -1.49 -3.11
CA TRP A 49 -0.95 -0.50 -2.66
C TRP A 49 -0.31 0.89 -2.57
N LYS A 50 -1.07 1.92 -2.97
CA LYS A 50 -0.75 3.37 -2.91
C LYS A 50 0.40 3.86 -3.77
N ILE A 51 1.00 3.02 -4.58
CA ILE A 51 2.15 3.42 -5.38
C ILE A 51 1.89 3.07 -6.84
N ASP A 52 2.44 3.89 -7.72
CA ASP A 52 2.48 3.63 -9.15
C ASP A 52 3.91 3.82 -9.63
N THR A 53 4.43 2.82 -10.33
CA THR A 53 5.79 2.85 -10.86
C THR A 53 5.78 3.20 -12.34
N PRO A 54 6.86 3.81 -12.87
CA PRO A 54 6.94 4.12 -14.29
C PRO A 54 6.71 2.89 -15.17
N GLU A 55 5.94 3.06 -16.23
CA GLU A 55 5.53 1.96 -17.12
C GLU A 55 6.72 1.34 -17.87
N LEU A 56 6.72 0.01 -18.01
CA LEU A 56 7.76 -0.72 -18.78
C LEU A 56 7.67 -0.53 -20.30
N ARG A 57 6.64 0.16 -20.78
CA ARG A 57 6.40 0.41 -22.20
C ARG A 57 6.28 1.91 -22.45
N GLY A 58 6.88 2.38 -23.53
CA GLY A 58 6.83 3.78 -23.94
C GLY A 58 8.01 4.61 -23.41
N PRO A 59 7.87 5.94 -23.31
CA PRO A 59 8.97 6.87 -23.04
C PRO A 59 9.55 6.74 -21.63
N GLU A 60 8.82 6.15 -20.69
CA GLU A 60 9.25 5.98 -19.29
C GLU A 60 9.95 4.63 -19.03
N ARG A 61 10.08 3.80 -20.07
CA ARG A 61 10.61 2.43 -19.99
C ARG A 61 11.94 2.33 -19.24
N ASP A 62 12.86 3.26 -19.47
CA ASP A 62 14.18 3.20 -18.85
C ASP A 62 14.09 3.36 -17.33
N ARG A 63 13.20 4.24 -16.83
CA ARG A 63 12.93 4.40 -15.39
C ARG A 63 12.16 3.20 -14.84
N GLY A 64 11.21 2.67 -15.61
CA GLY A 64 10.44 1.48 -15.22
C GLY A 64 11.31 0.24 -15.06
N LEU A 65 12.31 0.06 -15.94
CA LEU A 65 13.27 -1.05 -15.82
C LEU A 65 14.10 -0.94 -14.55
N VAL A 66 14.56 0.27 -14.21
CA VAL A 66 15.32 0.50 -12.96
C VAL A 66 14.46 0.21 -11.74
N ALA A 67 13.22 0.73 -11.69
CA ALA A 67 12.30 0.46 -10.58
C ALA A 67 12.01 -1.04 -10.41
N ARG A 68 11.73 -1.74 -11.52
CA ARG A 68 11.51 -3.20 -11.51
C ARG A 68 12.74 -3.96 -11.01
N ASP A 69 13.93 -3.62 -11.50
CA ASP A 69 15.15 -4.33 -11.15
C ASP A 69 15.54 -4.06 -9.68
N TYR A 70 15.23 -2.87 -9.17
CA TYR A 70 15.32 -2.57 -7.74
C TYR A 70 14.38 -3.45 -6.90
N VAL A 71 13.09 -3.53 -7.26
CA VAL A 71 12.14 -4.44 -6.58
C VAL A 71 12.60 -5.89 -6.64
N ARG A 72 13.09 -6.35 -7.81
CA ARG A 72 13.66 -7.71 -7.94
C ARG A 72 14.78 -7.96 -6.96
N SER A 73 15.71 -7.01 -6.80
CA SER A 73 16.82 -7.17 -5.85
C SER A 73 16.35 -7.29 -4.39
N LEU A 74 15.23 -6.64 -4.07
CA LEU A 74 14.67 -6.63 -2.72
C LEU A 74 13.89 -7.90 -2.40
N VAL A 75 13.03 -8.38 -3.32
CA VAL A 75 12.01 -9.37 -2.98
C VAL A 75 12.09 -10.69 -3.76
N LEU A 76 12.72 -10.73 -4.95
CA LEU A 76 12.66 -11.92 -5.82
C LEU A 76 13.35 -13.13 -5.16
N GLY A 77 12.64 -14.26 -5.11
CA GLY A 77 13.16 -15.51 -4.53
C GLY A 77 13.30 -15.48 -3.01
N LYS A 78 12.74 -14.48 -2.34
CA LYS A 78 12.69 -14.40 -0.88
C LYS A 78 11.29 -14.69 -0.35
N THR A 79 11.25 -15.16 0.88
CA THR A 79 10.03 -15.22 1.69
C THR A 79 9.80 -13.84 2.29
N ILE A 80 8.61 -13.29 2.08
CA ILE A 80 8.21 -11.96 2.55
C ILE A 80 6.90 -12.05 3.30
N LEU A 81 6.56 -10.97 3.98
CA LEU A 81 5.27 -10.82 4.64
C LEU A 81 4.39 -9.86 3.82
N VAL A 82 3.24 -10.33 3.38
CA VAL A 82 2.29 -9.56 2.58
C VAL A 82 1.17 -9.08 3.48
N ARG A 83 1.00 -7.76 3.57
CA ARG A 83 -0.17 -7.15 4.20
C ARG A 83 -1.22 -6.90 3.14
N THR A 84 -2.31 -7.68 3.13
CA THR A 84 -3.41 -7.45 2.18
C THR A 84 -4.30 -6.31 2.65
N ILE A 85 -4.82 -5.54 1.69
CA ILE A 85 -5.76 -4.46 1.97
C ILE A 85 -7.17 -5.00 1.80
N LEU A 86 -8.00 -4.80 2.83
CA LEU A 86 -9.41 -5.18 2.79
C LEU A 86 -10.25 -4.08 2.12
N ASP A 87 -11.33 -4.47 1.45
CA ASP A 87 -12.35 -3.55 0.97
C ASP A 87 -13.33 -3.17 2.10
N LYS A 88 -14.29 -2.29 1.81
CA LYS A 88 -15.31 -1.83 2.77
C LYS A 88 -16.28 -2.92 3.24
N ARG A 89 -16.14 -4.16 2.76
CA ARG A 89 -16.92 -5.33 3.17
C ARG A 89 -16.09 -6.30 4.00
N GLY A 90 -14.81 -6.00 4.23
CA GLY A 90 -13.87 -6.87 4.93
C GLY A 90 -13.37 -8.04 4.08
N ASP A 91 -13.50 -7.96 2.76
CA ASP A 91 -12.94 -8.94 1.82
C ASP A 91 -11.63 -8.42 1.23
N ASP A 92 -10.71 -9.33 0.85
CA ASP A 92 -9.45 -8.91 0.23
C ASP A 92 -9.75 -8.07 -1.01
N ARG A 93 -9.27 -6.82 -0.98
CA ARG A 93 -9.58 -5.85 -2.03
C ARG A 93 -8.92 -6.33 -3.31
N SER A 94 -9.77 -6.90 -4.14
CA SER A 94 -9.42 -7.28 -5.49
C SER A 94 -9.65 -6.07 -6.38
N GLY A 95 -8.64 -5.66 -7.16
CA GLY A 95 -8.85 -4.66 -8.21
C GLY A 95 -9.92 -5.12 -9.21
N LYS A 96 -10.29 -4.26 -10.18
CA LYS A 96 -11.27 -4.58 -11.26
C LYS A 96 -11.01 -5.89 -12.02
N PHE A 97 -9.81 -6.46 -11.89
CA PHE A 97 -9.34 -7.67 -12.59
C PHE A 97 -8.98 -8.84 -11.66
N GLY A 98 -9.41 -8.84 -10.39
CA GLY A 98 -9.13 -9.95 -9.47
C GLY A 98 -7.70 -9.98 -8.90
N ARG A 99 -6.95 -8.88 -8.99
CA ARG A 99 -5.59 -8.76 -8.42
C ARG A 99 -5.67 -8.32 -6.97
N LEU A 100 -4.92 -8.98 -6.08
CA LEU A 100 -4.81 -8.59 -4.69
C LEU A 100 -4.06 -7.26 -4.57
N LEU A 101 -4.52 -6.38 -3.69
CA LEU A 101 -3.79 -5.16 -3.32
C LEU A 101 -3.12 -5.36 -1.96
N GLY A 102 -1.84 -5.02 -1.89
CA GLY A 102 -1.08 -5.24 -0.66
C GLY A 102 0.19 -4.42 -0.55
N GLU A 103 0.76 -4.46 0.64
CA GLU A 103 2.09 -3.93 0.94
C GLU A 103 3.04 -5.08 1.22
N LEU A 104 4.28 -4.96 0.72
CA LEU A 104 5.32 -5.97 0.97
C LEU A 104 6.16 -5.54 2.16
N LEU A 105 6.32 -6.45 3.11
CA LEU A 105 7.14 -6.29 4.29
C LEU A 105 8.27 -7.30 4.20
N VAL A 106 9.50 -6.79 4.10
CA VAL A 106 10.72 -7.61 4.09
C VAL A 106 11.42 -7.47 5.43
N GLU A 107 12.02 -8.54 5.92
CA GLU A 107 12.85 -8.49 7.13
C GLU A 107 14.20 -7.86 6.78
N GLY A 108 14.55 -6.79 7.50
CA GLY A 108 15.85 -6.13 7.43
C GLY A 108 16.91 -6.85 8.26
N ASP A 109 18.17 -6.42 8.13
CA ASP A 109 19.31 -7.04 8.84
C ASP A 109 19.21 -6.92 10.37
N ASP A 110 18.42 -5.97 10.86
CA ASP A 110 18.13 -5.72 12.28
C ASP A 110 16.89 -6.47 12.79
N GLY A 111 16.24 -7.27 11.93
CA GLY A 111 14.98 -7.96 12.22
C GLY A 111 13.76 -7.05 12.17
N ALA A 112 13.91 -5.77 11.76
CA ALA A 112 12.78 -4.88 11.56
C ALA A 112 12.09 -5.17 10.22
N LEU A 113 10.77 -5.06 10.19
CA LEU A 113 10.01 -5.17 8.94
C LEU A 113 10.07 -3.85 8.17
N ILE A 114 10.69 -3.89 6.99
CA ILE A 114 10.80 -2.77 6.06
C ILE A 114 9.64 -2.85 5.07
N ASN A 115 8.86 -1.79 4.97
CA ASN A 115 7.79 -1.67 3.97
C ASN A 115 8.40 -1.26 2.62
N VAL A 116 8.40 -2.19 1.66
CA VAL A 116 8.96 -1.96 0.31
C VAL A 116 8.18 -0.87 -0.43
N ASN A 117 6.87 -0.75 -0.22
CA ASN A 117 6.06 0.27 -0.90
C ASN A 117 6.52 1.68 -0.49
N GLN A 118 6.80 1.88 0.81
CA GLN A 118 7.31 3.15 1.31
C GLN A 118 8.74 3.41 0.82
N LEU A 119 9.59 2.38 0.82
CA LEU A 119 10.95 2.48 0.31
C LEU A 119 10.99 2.91 -1.17
N LEU A 120 10.05 2.44 -1.99
CA LEU A 120 9.93 2.85 -3.39
C LEU A 120 9.53 4.33 -3.55
N LEU A 121 8.70 4.86 -2.64
CA LEU A 121 8.35 6.28 -2.60
C LEU A 121 9.54 7.14 -2.15
N ASP A 122 10.23 6.71 -1.09
CA ASP A 122 11.34 7.46 -0.49
C ASP A 122 12.54 7.57 -1.44
N GLU A 123 12.85 6.50 -2.17
CA GLU A 123 13.92 6.44 -3.17
C GLU A 123 13.50 7.03 -4.54
N GLY A 124 12.23 7.44 -4.69
CA GLY A 124 11.72 8.08 -5.91
C GLY A 124 11.52 7.12 -7.09
N TYR A 125 11.41 5.81 -6.84
CA TYR A 125 11.07 4.81 -7.85
C TYR A 125 9.57 4.70 -8.14
N ALA A 126 8.73 5.24 -7.25
CA ALA A 126 7.28 5.26 -7.40
C ALA A 126 6.69 6.63 -7.05
N VAL A 127 5.48 6.90 -7.55
CA VAL A 127 4.67 8.05 -7.16
C VAL A 127 3.45 7.61 -6.36
N PRO A 128 2.93 8.44 -5.44
CA PRO A 128 1.73 8.10 -4.68
C PRO A 128 0.50 7.99 -5.60
N PHE A 129 -0.33 6.96 -5.39
CA PHE A 129 -1.47 6.62 -6.25
C PHE A 129 -2.75 6.38 -5.42
N GLY A 130 -3.84 7.06 -5.78
CA GLY A 130 -5.09 7.11 -5.02
C GLY A 130 -6.04 5.94 -5.32
N ALA A 131 -7.06 5.74 -4.46
CA ALA A 131 -8.07 4.69 -4.66
C ALA A 131 -8.97 4.89 -5.89
N ASP A 132 -9.05 6.12 -6.37
CA ASP A 132 -9.83 6.56 -7.52
C ASP A 132 -9.08 6.43 -8.85
N GLY A 133 -7.80 6.02 -8.80
CA GLY A 133 -6.94 5.91 -9.97
C GLY A 133 -6.26 7.21 -10.38
N SER A 134 -6.23 8.21 -9.49
CA SER A 134 -5.50 9.46 -9.71
C SER A 134 -4.17 9.49 -8.95
N ALA A 135 -3.15 10.10 -9.55
CA ALA A 135 -1.89 10.35 -8.86
C ALA A 135 -2.16 11.28 -7.67
N VAL A 136 -1.79 10.87 -6.47
CA VAL A 136 -1.91 11.71 -5.28
C VAL A 136 -0.65 12.56 -5.20
N GLN A 137 -0.81 13.87 -5.12
CA GLN A 137 0.31 14.72 -4.70
C GLN A 137 0.68 14.32 -3.27
N ALA A 138 1.94 13.91 -3.05
CA ALA A 138 2.48 13.67 -1.73
C ALA A 138 2.05 14.82 -0.82
N ALA A 139 1.44 14.51 0.33
CA ALA A 139 0.75 15.45 1.19
C ALA A 139 1.70 16.51 1.78
N ALA A 140 2.05 17.48 0.95
CA ALA A 140 2.15 18.87 1.33
C ALA A 140 1.06 19.56 0.49
N LEU A 141 -0.17 19.51 0.98
CA LEU A 141 -1.12 20.58 0.65
C LEU A 141 -0.77 21.71 1.62
N PRO A 142 0.05 22.71 1.23
CA PRO A 142 0.03 23.96 1.95
C PRO A 142 -1.41 24.46 1.86
N LEU A 143 -2.09 24.58 3.00
CA LEU A 143 -3.30 25.39 3.01
C LEU A 143 -2.89 26.76 2.48
N PRO A 144 -3.64 27.35 1.53
CA PRO A 144 -3.34 28.68 1.07
C PRO A 144 -3.49 29.64 2.26
N GLY A 145 -2.34 30.14 2.73
CA GLY A 145 -2.13 31.21 3.71
C GLY A 145 -3.30 31.52 4.65
N GLY A 146 -3.30 30.91 5.84
CA GLY A 146 -4.13 31.38 6.97
C GLY A 146 -5.58 30.90 6.97
N ALA A 147 -5.92 29.87 6.18
CA ALA A 147 -7.21 29.21 6.28
C ALA A 147 -7.32 28.39 7.57
N ALA A 148 -8.48 28.45 8.24
CA ALA A 148 -8.76 27.62 9.41
C ALA A 148 -8.64 26.13 9.05
N LEU A 149 -7.97 25.36 9.92
CA LEU A 149 -7.85 23.91 9.75
C LEU A 149 -9.26 23.29 9.61
N PRO A 150 -9.51 22.46 8.58
CA PRO A 150 -10.78 21.78 8.43
C PRO A 150 -10.98 20.80 9.59
N SER A 151 -12.22 20.58 10.02
CA SER A 151 -12.52 19.60 11.08
C SER A 151 -12.36 18.15 10.63
N THR A 152 -12.46 17.91 9.32
CA THR A 152 -12.27 16.59 8.71
C THR A 152 -11.53 16.67 7.38
N ILE A 153 -10.82 15.59 7.02
CA ILE A 153 -10.13 15.45 5.74
C ILE A 153 -10.27 14.02 5.21
N PRO A 154 -10.62 13.80 3.93
CA PRO A 154 -10.66 12.45 3.36
C PRO A 154 -9.25 11.85 3.21
N CYS A 155 -9.06 10.55 3.49
CA CYS A 155 -7.84 9.82 3.12
C CYS A 155 -7.69 9.87 1.60
N PRO A 156 -6.58 10.39 1.05
CA PRO A 156 -6.39 10.44 -0.40
C PRO A 156 -6.34 9.05 -1.04
N TYR A 157 -6.04 8.02 -0.24
CA TYR A 157 -5.91 6.64 -0.71
C TYR A 157 -7.17 5.78 -0.57
N CYS A 158 -8.17 6.16 0.22
CA CYS A 158 -9.40 5.34 0.34
C CYS A 158 -10.69 6.15 0.47
N GLY A 159 -10.59 7.48 0.54
CA GLY A 159 -11.72 8.39 0.75
C GLY A 159 -12.30 8.36 2.17
N GLU A 160 -11.71 7.61 3.10
CA GLU A 160 -12.19 7.53 4.49
C GLU A 160 -12.06 8.90 5.18
N VAL A 161 -13.13 9.37 5.81
CA VAL A 161 -13.15 10.69 6.45
C VAL A 161 -12.41 10.60 7.78
N ARG A 162 -11.30 11.35 7.90
CA ARG A 162 -10.50 11.43 9.13
C ARG A 162 -10.80 12.73 9.87
N LEU A 163 -10.82 12.65 11.20
CA LEU A 163 -10.87 13.83 12.05
C LEU A 163 -9.51 14.52 12.07
N VAL A 164 -9.52 15.85 12.04
CA VAL A 164 -8.34 16.69 12.24
C VAL A 164 -8.37 17.18 13.68
N ALA A 165 -7.31 16.89 14.43
CA ALA A 165 -7.17 17.39 15.79
C ALA A 165 -6.95 18.91 15.80
N PRO A 166 -7.22 19.62 16.91
CA PRO A 166 -7.10 21.08 16.99
C PRO A 166 -5.69 21.62 16.70
N ASP A 167 -4.67 20.78 16.90
CA ASP A 167 -3.26 21.05 16.61
C ASP A 167 -2.88 20.76 15.13
N GLY A 168 -3.85 20.35 14.31
CA GLY A 168 -3.65 19.98 12.91
C GLY A 168 -3.19 18.54 12.71
N MET A 169 -3.07 17.71 13.77
CA MET A 169 -2.70 16.31 13.59
C MET A 169 -3.85 15.52 12.96
N VAL A 170 -3.51 14.77 11.91
CA VAL A 170 -4.38 13.77 11.30
C VAL A 170 -3.87 12.40 11.69
N ALA A 171 -4.68 11.61 12.39
CA ALA A 171 -4.30 10.27 12.81
C ALA A 171 -4.16 9.30 11.62
N MET A 172 -3.44 8.20 11.86
CA MET A 172 -3.30 7.12 10.88
C MET A 172 -4.69 6.65 10.42
N CYS A 173 -4.89 6.55 9.10
CA CYS A 173 -6.18 6.12 8.59
C CYS A 173 -6.46 4.66 9.00
N PRO A 174 -7.65 4.37 9.57
CA PRO A 174 -7.98 3.02 10.02
C PRO A 174 -8.12 2.02 8.87
N ASN A 175 -8.46 2.50 7.67
CA ASN A 175 -8.76 1.67 6.50
C ASN A 175 -7.53 1.53 5.57
N CYS A 176 -6.90 2.65 5.20
CA CYS A 176 -5.78 2.67 4.26
C CYS A 176 -4.40 2.60 4.93
N PHE A 177 -4.30 2.61 6.27
CA PHE A 177 -3.03 2.75 7.04
C PHE A 177 -2.13 3.89 6.56
N ASP A 178 -2.74 4.92 5.98
CA ASP A 178 -2.03 6.15 5.67
C ASP A 178 -1.54 6.78 6.96
N GLY A 179 -0.23 7.01 7.05
CA GLY A 179 0.44 7.44 8.27
C GLY A 179 -0.11 8.75 8.81
N PRO A 180 0.15 9.04 10.10
CA PRO A 180 -0.21 10.32 10.66
C PRO A 180 0.61 11.42 9.99
N PHE A 181 -0.01 12.57 9.75
CA PHE A 181 0.68 13.75 9.25
C PHE A 181 0.12 15.00 9.91
N LEU A 182 0.91 16.07 9.89
CA LEU A 182 0.52 17.37 10.40
C LEU A 182 0.03 18.23 9.24
N LEU A 183 -1.21 18.72 9.34
CA LEU A 183 -1.69 19.77 8.43
C LEU A 183 -1.06 21.09 8.86
N VAL A 184 -0.22 21.65 7.98
CA VAL A 184 0.39 22.97 8.19
C VAL A 184 -0.43 24.01 7.44
N GLY A 185 -0.90 25.01 8.18
CA GLY A 185 -1.69 26.15 7.69
C GLY A 185 -0.89 27.22 6.94
#